data_AF-A0A1G3PG56-F1
#
_entry.id   AF-A0A1G3PG56-F1
#
_cell.length_a   1.000
_cell.length_b   1.000
_cell.length_c   1.000
_cell.angle_alpha   90.00
_cell.angle_beta   90.00
_cell.angle_gamma   90.00
#
_symmetry.space_group_name_H-M   'P 1'
#
loop_
_entity.id
_entity.type
_entity.pdbx_description
1 polymer ?
#
loop_
_entity_poly.entity_id
_entity_poly.type
_entity_poly.pdbx_seq_one_letter_code
_entity_poly.pdbx_strand_id
1 'polypeptide(L)'
;MGAIIVSIVIFGVGLYFFLITNKKIAMLKEDLITKEARDEMGSLVAEFNRVAERNISLIEDRIEVLQGMLQKANQKLGQLDEKVARVSRPVVVEKLVEDTPRRESGFFNHTDSAIKEARQTREQTVDRVELSKPHATNTPESPVETVRVRETPHAEKQASDKEIKRPADEIFTEKPAQKKKAPPLKKPGDAGQRLDETASRSERLKALLRQGKSREELVDMGYMENEINLLSFIIRKE
;
A
#
# COMPACT_ATOMS: atom_id res chain seq x y z
N MET A 1 36.26 60.16 -41.17
CA MET A 1 37.14 59.19 -40.48
C MET A 1 36.90 59.13 -38.98
N GLY A 2 36.99 60.24 -38.23
CA GLY A 2 36.84 60.21 -36.75
C GLY A 2 35.54 59.57 -36.24
N ALA A 3 34.39 59.89 -36.84
CA ALA A 3 33.10 59.31 -36.44
C ALA A 3 33.02 57.78 -36.60
N ILE A 4 33.72 57.22 -37.60
CA ILE A 4 33.75 55.77 -37.87
C ILE A 4 34.57 55.04 -36.81
N ILE A 5 35.66 55.65 -36.34
CA ILE A 5 36.48 55.06 -35.26
C ILE A 5 35.69 55.04 -33.95
N VAL A 6 34.98 56.12 -33.64
CA VAL A 6 34.16 56.21 -32.42
C VAL A 6 33.03 55.17 -32.42
N SER A 7 32.36 54.94 -33.56
CA SER A 7 31.31 53.93 -33.64
C SER A 7 31.83 52.50 -33.46
N ILE A 8 33.01 52.18 -33.99
CA ILE A 8 33.65 50.88 -33.81
C ILE A 8 33.99 50.62 -32.34
N VAL A 9 34.51 51.63 -31.63
CA VAL A 9 34.84 51.49 -30.20
C VAL A 9 33.58 51.26 -29.36
N ILE A 10 32.52 52.03 -29.59
CA ILE A 10 31.24 51.87 -28.88
C ILE A 10 30.65 50.48 -29.16
N PHE A 11 30.70 50.01 -30.41
CA PHE A 11 30.24 48.68 -30.79
C PHE A 11 31.07 47.58 -30.12
N GLY A 12 32.39 47.71 -30.09
CA GLY A 12 33.29 46.76 -29.43
C GLY A 12 33.03 46.65 -27.92
N VAL A 13 32.82 47.78 -27.23
CA VAL A 13 32.46 47.80 -25.81
C VAL A 13 31.07 47.18 -25.58
N GLY A 14 30.09 47.50 -26.43
CA GLY A 14 28.76 46.90 -26.37
C GLY A 14 28.81 45.37 -26.53
N LEU A 15 29.59 44.89 -27.49
CA LEU A 15 29.76 43.46 -27.76
C LEU A 15 30.50 42.74 -26.63
N TYR A 16 31.49 43.40 -26.02
CA TYR A 16 32.17 42.91 -24.83
C TYR A 16 31.22 42.75 -23.64
N PHE A 17 30.40 43.78 -23.34
CA PHE A 17 29.38 43.69 -22.29
C PHE A 17 28.33 42.62 -22.58
N PHE A 18 27.90 42.50 -23.84
CA PHE A 18 26.94 41.47 -24.25
C PHE A 18 27.47 40.05 -23.98
N LEU A 19 28.74 39.78 -24.33
CA LEU A 19 29.37 38.48 -24.08
C LEU A 19 29.51 38.16 -22.59
N ILE A 20 29.89 39.15 -21.76
CA ILE A 20 29.99 38.97 -20.31
C ILE A 20 28.62 38.68 -19.70
N THR A 21 27.61 39.43 -20.12
CA THR A 21 26.25 39.29 -19.59
C THR A 21 25.67 37.93 -19.96
N ASN A 22 25.86 37.48 -21.21
CA ASN A 22 25.43 36.14 -21.64
C ASN A 22 26.14 35.03 -20.87
N LYS A 23 27.46 35.14 -20.61
CA LYS A 23 28.18 34.15 -19.80
C LYS A 23 27.65 34.09 -18.36
N LYS A 24 27.39 35.24 -17.73
CA LYS A 24 26.81 35.28 -16.38
C LYS A 24 25.40 34.68 -16.33
N ILE A 25 24.56 34.96 -17.33
CA ILE A 25 23.21 34.41 -17.41
C ILE A 25 23.25 32.88 -17.61
N ALA A 26 24.18 32.38 -18.43
CA ALA A 26 24.34 30.95 -18.63
C ALA A 26 24.73 30.23 -17.32
N MET A 27 25.71 30.76 -16.59
CA MET A 27 26.12 30.20 -15.29
C MET A 27 24.99 30.23 -14.25
N LEU A 28 24.24 31.34 -14.16
CA LEU A 28 23.12 31.45 -13.23
C LEU A 28 21.98 30.47 -13.56
N LYS A 29 21.74 30.20 -14.84
CA LYS A 29 20.72 29.24 -15.26
C LYS A 29 21.11 27.80 -14.92
N GLU A 30 22.36 27.41 -15.16
CA GLU A 30 22.83 26.06 -14.81
C GLU A 30 22.81 25.84 -13.29
N ASP A 31 23.30 26.79 -12.48
CA ASP A 31 23.32 26.64 -11.03
C ASP A 31 21.90 26.61 -10.43
N LEU A 32 20.99 27.45 -10.93
CA LEU A 32 19.62 27.48 -10.40
C LEU A 32 18.86 26.19 -10.76
N ILE A 33 18.93 25.75 -12.01
CA ILE A 33 18.24 24.55 -12.49
C ILE A 33 18.81 23.30 -11.82
N THR A 34 20.13 23.20 -11.69
CA THR A 34 20.74 22.03 -11.03
C THR A 34 20.46 21.99 -9.54
N LYS A 35 20.40 23.15 -8.87
CA LYS A 35 20.05 23.22 -7.45
C LYS A 35 18.59 22.86 -7.22
N GLU A 36 17.66 23.43 -7.99
CA GLU A 36 16.23 23.14 -7.88
C GLU A 36 15.95 21.66 -8.16
N ALA A 37 16.51 21.11 -9.25
CA ALA A 37 16.37 19.68 -9.55
C ALA A 37 16.95 18.78 -8.44
N ARG A 38 18.05 19.20 -7.80
CA ARG A 38 18.66 18.47 -6.69
C ARG A 38 17.83 18.54 -5.42
N ASP A 39 17.24 19.70 -5.12
CA ASP A 39 16.35 19.89 -3.99
C ASP A 39 15.04 19.10 -4.18
N GLU A 40 14.46 19.13 -5.39
CA GLU A 40 13.30 18.31 -5.76
C GLU A 40 13.61 16.81 -5.68
N MET A 41 14.75 16.37 -6.21
CA MET A 41 15.19 14.98 -6.11
C MET A 41 15.41 14.57 -4.64
N GLY A 42 15.96 15.46 -3.82
CA GLY A 42 16.08 15.26 -2.37
C GLY A 42 14.72 15.08 -1.70
N SER A 43 13.74 15.90 -2.06
CA SER A 43 12.35 15.78 -1.57
C SER A 43 11.72 14.46 -1.98
N LEU A 44 11.88 14.05 -3.25
CA LEU A 44 11.36 12.77 -3.76
C LEU A 44 11.98 11.58 -3.05
N VAL A 45 13.30 11.60 -2.77
CA VAL A 45 13.97 10.54 -2.00
C VAL A 45 13.45 10.49 -0.56
N ALA A 46 13.22 11.65 0.07
CA ALA A 46 12.65 11.71 1.42
C ALA A 46 11.22 11.15 1.47
N GLU A 47 10.37 11.51 0.51
CA GLU A 47 9.02 10.96 0.38
C GLU A 47 9.04 9.46 0.10
N PHE A 48 9.91 9.01 -0.79
CA PHE A 48 10.08 7.60 -1.11
C PHE A 48 10.47 6.79 0.14
N ASN A 49 11.46 7.28 0.90
CA ASN A 49 11.89 6.63 2.14
C ASN A 49 10.74 6.57 3.16
N ARG A 50 9.97 7.65 3.30
CA ARG A 50 8.80 7.68 4.20
C ARG A 50 7.73 6.67 3.80
N VAL A 51 7.46 6.53 2.49
CA VAL A 51 6.51 5.54 1.98
C VAL A 51 7.05 4.12 2.17
N ALA A 52 8.34 3.91 1.92
CA ALA A 52 9.01 2.63 2.14
C ALA A 52 8.93 2.20 3.62
N GLU A 53 9.22 3.10 4.55
CA GLU A 53 9.14 2.85 5.99
C GLU A 53 7.72 2.48 6.44
N ARG A 54 6.70 3.21 5.94
CA ARG A 54 5.30 2.84 6.16
C ARG A 54 4.96 1.45 5.62
N ASN A 55 5.44 1.11 4.43
CA ASN A 55 5.19 -0.19 3.82
C ASN A 55 5.89 -1.33 4.59
N ILE A 56 7.11 -1.08 5.08
CA ILE A 56 7.84 -2.02 5.93
C ILE A 56 7.03 -2.29 7.21
N SER A 57 6.57 -1.24 7.90
CA SER A 57 5.73 -1.39 9.10
C SER A 57 4.45 -2.20 8.82
N LEU A 58 3.76 -1.95 7.71
CA LEU A 58 2.57 -2.73 7.35
C LEU A 58 2.88 -4.21 7.06
N ILE A 59 4.06 -4.50 6.53
CA ILE A 59 4.52 -5.88 6.29
C ILE A 59 4.88 -6.55 7.61
N GLU A 60 5.56 -5.84 8.51
CA GLU A 60 5.90 -6.33 9.85
C GLU A 60 4.65 -6.68 10.65
N ASP A 61 3.64 -5.81 10.68
CA ASP A 61 2.35 -6.07 11.34
C ASP A 61 1.68 -7.35 10.80
N ARG A 62 1.73 -7.56 9.47
CA ARG A 62 1.17 -8.76 8.83
C ARG A 62 1.95 -10.01 9.19
N ILE A 63 3.28 -9.91 9.27
CA ILE A 63 4.14 -11.01 9.71
C ILE A 63 3.79 -11.39 11.15
N GLU A 64 3.60 -10.42 12.04
CA GLU A 64 3.22 -10.66 13.43
C GLU A 64 1.86 -11.38 13.53
N VAL A 65 0.85 -10.93 12.79
CA VAL A 65 -0.46 -11.60 12.74
C VAL A 65 -0.34 -13.05 12.26
N LEU A 66 0.43 -13.28 11.18
CA LEU A 66 0.64 -14.62 10.64
C LEU A 66 1.39 -15.52 11.62
N GLN A 67 2.42 -15.00 12.30
CA GLN A 67 3.12 -15.73 13.35
C GLN A 67 2.19 -16.10 14.51
N GLY A 68 1.33 -15.17 14.94
CA GLY A 68 0.33 -15.43 15.98
C GLY A 68 -0.68 -16.50 15.57
N MET A 69 -1.13 -16.50 14.31
CA MET A 69 -2.00 -17.55 13.77
C MET A 69 -1.29 -18.90 13.71
N LEU A 70 -0.02 -18.93 13.29
CA LEU A 70 0.79 -20.13 13.21
C LEU A 70 1.03 -20.75 14.60
N GLN A 71 1.33 -19.92 15.60
CA GLN A 71 1.49 -20.38 16.98
C GLN A 71 0.20 -20.98 17.53
N LYS A 72 -0.95 -20.33 17.29
CA LYS A 72 -2.27 -20.88 17.65
C LYS A 72 -2.58 -22.19 16.94
N ALA A 73 -2.22 -22.31 15.66
CA ALA A 73 -2.39 -23.55 14.90
C ALA A 73 -1.54 -24.68 15.47
N ASN A 74 -0.27 -24.41 15.80
CA ASN A 74 0.64 -25.38 16.42
C ASN A 74 0.15 -25.82 17.82
N GLN A 75 -0.36 -24.90 18.64
CA GLN A 75 -0.98 -25.25 19.92
C GLN A 75 -2.18 -26.19 19.74
N LYS A 76 -3.06 -25.89 18.77
CA LYS A 76 -4.21 -26.75 18.45
C LYS A 76 -3.78 -28.12 17.93
N LEU A 77 -2.72 -28.18 17.12
CA LEU A 77 -2.16 -29.44 16.62
C LEU A 77 -1.66 -30.30 17.79
N GLY A 78 -0.90 -29.73 18.72
CA GLY A 78 -0.44 -30.45 19.91
C GLY A 78 -1.59 -30.97 20.79
N GLN A 79 -2.66 -30.18 20.95
CA GLN A 79 -3.87 -30.66 21.64
C GLN A 79 -4.58 -31.79 20.90
N LEU A 80 -4.56 -31.75 19.56
CA LEU A 80 -5.17 -32.79 18.73
C LEU A 80 -4.36 -34.08 18.85
N ASP A 81 -3.04 -34.00 18.79
CA ASP A 81 -2.13 -35.14 18.96
C ASP A 81 -2.30 -35.78 20.35
N GLU A 82 -2.46 -34.98 21.40
CA GLU A 82 -2.74 -35.49 22.75
C GLU A 82 -4.08 -36.24 22.81
N LYS A 83 -5.13 -35.71 22.17
CA LYS A 83 -6.44 -36.38 22.09
C LYS A 83 -6.35 -37.68 21.29
N VAL A 84 -5.64 -37.66 20.16
CA VAL A 84 -5.39 -38.86 19.34
C VAL A 84 -4.66 -39.90 20.17
N ALA A 85 -3.62 -39.53 20.90
CA ALA A 85 -2.88 -40.42 21.79
C ALA A 85 -3.72 -41.01 22.92
N ARG A 86 -4.73 -40.28 23.44
CA ARG A 86 -5.66 -40.79 24.45
C ARG A 86 -6.66 -41.79 23.88
N VAL A 87 -7.17 -41.53 22.67
CA VAL A 87 -8.12 -42.42 21.98
C VAL A 87 -7.44 -43.67 21.44
N SER A 88 -6.20 -43.55 20.98
CA SER A 88 -5.43 -44.66 20.42
C SER A 88 -4.80 -45.56 21.48
N ARG A 89 -4.89 -45.23 22.77
CA ARG A 89 -4.57 -46.20 23.84
C ARG A 89 -5.55 -47.36 23.69
N PRO A 90 -5.09 -48.55 23.27
CA PRO A 90 -5.97 -49.69 23.13
C PRO A 90 -6.54 -49.97 24.52
N VAL A 91 -7.85 -49.76 24.67
CA VAL A 91 -8.57 -50.32 25.81
C VAL A 91 -8.44 -51.82 25.60
N VAL A 92 -7.51 -52.43 26.34
CA VAL A 92 -7.45 -53.87 26.50
C VAL A 92 -8.74 -54.21 27.24
N VAL A 93 -9.81 -54.37 26.47
CA VAL A 93 -11.00 -55.07 26.94
C VAL A 93 -10.48 -56.49 27.09
N GLU A 94 -10.01 -56.82 28.29
CA GLU A 94 -9.94 -58.19 28.75
C GLU A 94 -11.36 -58.72 28.63
N LYS A 95 -11.63 -59.27 27.46
CA LYS A 95 -12.86 -59.93 27.12
C LYS A 95 -12.87 -61.16 27.99
N LEU A 96 -13.41 -61.04 29.20
CA LEU A 96 -13.97 -62.17 29.93
C LEU A 96 -14.99 -62.79 28.96
N VAL A 97 -14.56 -63.86 28.31
CA VAL A 97 -15.41 -64.76 27.53
C VAL A 97 -16.31 -65.43 28.55
N GLU A 98 -17.45 -64.80 28.82
CA GLU A 98 -18.54 -65.45 29.54
C GLU A 98 -19.51 -66.01 28.49
N ASP A 99 -19.36 -67.31 28.25
CA ASP A 99 -20.18 -68.12 27.36
C ASP A 99 -21.66 -67.93 27.68
N THR A 100 -22.37 -67.14 26.88
CA THR A 100 -23.82 -67.02 26.96
C THR A 100 -24.46 -67.70 25.73
N PRO A 101 -25.27 -68.75 25.91
CA PRO A 101 -25.83 -69.50 24.80
C PRO A 101 -26.94 -68.73 24.06
N ARG A 102 -26.71 -68.58 22.76
CA ARG A 102 -27.65 -68.60 21.63
C ARG A 102 -29.14 -68.65 22.00
N ARG A 103 -29.82 -67.51 21.90
CA ARG A 103 -31.28 -67.44 21.74
C ARG A 103 -31.62 -66.66 20.47
N GLU A 104 -32.18 -67.39 19.52
CA GLU A 104 -32.75 -66.92 18.26
C GLU A 104 -33.97 -66.01 18.48
N SER A 105 -34.42 -65.37 17.40
CA SER A 105 -35.52 -64.41 17.23
C SER A 105 -35.08 -62.96 17.52
N GLY A 106 -34.80 -62.10 16.54
CA GLY A 106 -35.54 -61.88 15.29
C GLY A 106 -36.51 -60.74 15.53
N PHE A 107 -36.17 -59.52 15.11
CA PHE A 107 -37.06 -58.43 14.68
C PHE A 107 -36.26 -57.11 14.57
N PHE A 108 -36.59 -56.31 13.55
CA PHE A 108 -36.11 -54.94 13.24
C PHE A 108 -34.75 -54.76 12.53
N ASN A 109 -34.77 -55.00 11.21
CA ASN A 109 -33.88 -54.32 10.27
C ASN A 109 -34.68 -53.21 9.56
N HIS A 110 -34.62 -51.97 10.04
CA HIS A 110 -34.98 -50.78 9.25
C HIS A 110 -34.42 -49.52 9.91
N THR A 111 -33.17 -49.14 9.59
CA THR A 111 -32.67 -47.74 9.69
C THR A 111 -31.34 -47.50 8.98
N ASP A 112 -30.79 -48.46 8.22
CA ASP A 112 -29.49 -48.30 7.53
C ASP A 112 -29.57 -47.61 6.13
N SER A 113 -30.75 -47.16 5.69
CA SER A 113 -30.90 -46.53 4.37
C SER A 113 -30.67 -45.01 4.35
N ALA A 114 -30.65 -44.32 5.50
CA ALA A 114 -30.54 -42.85 5.54
C ALA A 114 -29.10 -42.31 5.66
N ILE A 115 -28.11 -43.15 5.97
CA ILE A 115 -26.72 -42.69 6.21
C ILE A 115 -25.82 -42.88 4.96
N LYS A 116 -26.27 -43.63 3.94
CA LYS A 116 -25.50 -43.83 2.70
C LYS A 116 -25.68 -42.73 1.65
N GLU A 117 -26.74 -41.93 1.68
CA GLU A 117 -26.92 -40.81 0.73
C GLU A 117 -26.13 -39.54 1.08
N ALA A 118 -25.68 -39.37 2.32
CA ALA A 118 -24.90 -38.20 2.73
C ALA A 118 -23.39 -38.30 2.42
N ARG A 119 -22.89 -39.47 1.99
CA ARG A 119 -21.48 -39.65 1.58
C ARG A 119 -21.26 -39.50 0.08
N GLN A 120 -22.29 -39.60 -0.76
CA GLN A 120 -22.12 -39.56 -2.21
C GLN A 120 -22.11 -38.13 -2.79
N THR A 121 -22.57 -37.13 -2.03
CA THR A 121 -22.55 -35.71 -2.44
C THR A 121 -21.27 -34.96 -2.07
N ARG A 122 -20.30 -35.59 -1.39
CA ARG A 122 -19.04 -34.93 -0.98
C ARG A 122 -17.83 -35.24 -1.86
N GLU A 123 -17.94 -36.18 -2.80
CA GLU A 123 -16.85 -36.53 -3.73
C GLU A 123 -16.99 -35.87 -5.12
N GLN A 124 -18.10 -35.22 -5.44
CA GLN A 124 -18.30 -34.56 -6.75
C GLN A 124 -17.99 -33.06 -6.80
N THR A 125 -17.49 -32.44 -5.71
CA THR A 125 -17.10 -31.02 -5.69
C THR A 125 -15.59 -30.77 -5.67
N VAL A 126 -14.75 -31.81 -5.86
CA VAL A 126 -13.28 -31.67 -5.80
C VAL A 126 -12.61 -31.57 -7.17
N ASP A 127 -13.29 -31.90 -8.29
CA ASP A 127 -12.66 -31.94 -9.62
C ASP A 127 -12.92 -30.73 -10.53
N ARG A 128 -13.07 -29.53 -9.96
CA ARG A 128 -13.09 -28.30 -10.80
C ARG A 128 -12.46 -27.09 -10.13
N VAL A 129 -11.22 -27.24 -9.69
CA VAL A 129 -10.28 -26.11 -9.67
C VAL A 129 -9.27 -26.39 -10.77
N GLU A 130 -9.59 -25.93 -11.98
CA GLU A 130 -8.64 -25.85 -13.07
C GLU A 130 -7.45 -25.04 -12.60
N LEU A 131 -6.32 -25.75 -12.53
CA LEU A 131 -4.98 -25.27 -12.32
C LEU A 131 -4.63 -24.25 -13.42
N SER A 132 -5.02 -22.98 -13.21
CA SER A 132 -4.52 -21.86 -14.00
C SER A 132 -3.01 -21.74 -13.73
N LYS A 133 -2.24 -22.21 -14.71
CA LYS A 133 -0.78 -22.08 -14.80
C LYS A 133 -0.35 -20.66 -14.38
N PRO A 134 0.60 -20.50 -13.45
CA PRO A 134 1.24 -19.20 -13.28
C PRO A 134 2.01 -18.90 -14.58
N HIS A 135 1.61 -17.83 -15.26
CA HIS A 135 2.40 -17.22 -16.30
C HIS A 135 3.73 -16.80 -15.68
N ALA A 136 4.80 -17.54 -16.01
CA ALA A 136 6.16 -17.16 -15.75
C ALA A 136 6.40 -15.81 -16.43
N THR A 137 6.30 -14.74 -15.65
CA THR A 137 6.71 -13.41 -16.08
C THR A 137 8.24 -13.44 -16.01
N ASN A 138 8.86 -13.61 -17.18
CA ASN A 138 10.28 -13.41 -17.37
C ASN A 138 10.64 -12.00 -16.86
N THR A 139 11.14 -11.95 -15.63
CA THR A 139 11.83 -10.78 -15.11
C THR A 139 13.24 -10.86 -15.68
N PRO A 140 13.65 -9.95 -16.56
CA PRO A 140 15.05 -9.90 -16.98
C PRO A 140 15.89 -9.59 -15.75
N GLU A 141 16.77 -10.53 -15.40
CA GLU A 141 17.85 -10.33 -14.45
C GLU A 141 18.71 -9.15 -14.93
N SER A 142 18.50 -7.99 -14.33
CA SER A 142 19.46 -6.89 -14.42
C SER A 142 20.70 -7.30 -13.61
N PRO A 143 21.92 -7.19 -14.17
CA PRO A 143 23.13 -7.54 -13.44
C PRO A 143 23.26 -6.63 -12.22
N VAL A 144 23.41 -7.27 -11.05
CA VAL A 144 23.79 -6.63 -9.80
C VAL A 144 25.21 -6.11 -9.97
N GLU A 145 25.32 -4.84 -10.37
CA GLU A 145 26.58 -4.11 -10.33
C GLU A 145 26.96 -3.95 -8.85
N THR A 146 28.00 -4.67 -8.46
CA THR A 146 28.55 -4.69 -7.12
C THR A 146 29.17 -3.32 -6.86
N VAL A 147 28.39 -2.39 -6.30
CA VAL A 147 28.89 -1.11 -5.81
C VAL A 147 29.86 -1.41 -4.67
N ARG A 148 31.15 -1.37 -4.98
CA ARG A 148 32.26 -1.30 -4.02
C ARG A 148 31.99 -0.12 -3.09
N VAL A 149 31.57 -0.43 -1.87
CA VAL A 149 31.61 0.49 -0.73
C VAL A 149 33.08 0.86 -0.53
N ARG A 150 33.45 2.04 -1.01
CA ARG A 150 34.76 2.64 -0.77
C ARG A 150 34.73 3.15 0.66
N GLU A 151 35.35 2.40 1.56
CA GLU A 151 35.65 2.84 2.92
C GLU A 151 36.46 4.14 2.84
N THR A 152 35.82 5.25 3.19
CA THR A 152 36.50 6.52 3.48
C THR A 152 36.95 6.49 4.95
N PRO A 153 38.22 6.72 5.26
CA PRO A 153 38.68 6.85 6.63
C PRO A 153 38.19 8.20 7.18
N HIS A 154 37.27 8.16 8.13
CA HIS A 154 36.90 9.35 8.91
C HIS A 154 37.99 9.61 9.95
N ALA A 155 38.88 10.52 9.59
CA ALA A 155 39.68 11.30 10.53
C ALA A 155 38.75 12.22 11.33
N GLU A 156 38.74 12.02 12.65
CA GLU A 156 39.10 13.04 13.63
C GLU A 156 38.66 14.49 13.32
N LYS A 157 37.64 14.97 14.04
CA LYS A 157 37.73 16.24 14.79
C LYS A 157 36.59 16.39 15.78
N GLN A 158 37.00 16.34 17.04
CA GLN A 158 36.25 16.79 18.21
C GLN A 158 36.06 18.32 18.19
N ALA A 159 35.07 18.75 18.97
CA ALA A 159 34.85 20.09 19.49
C ALA A 159 34.21 21.13 18.56
N SER A 160 32.92 21.43 18.81
CA SER A 160 32.60 22.72 19.44
C SER A 160 31.15 22.71 19.95
N ASP A 161 31.04 22.88 21.27
CA ASP A 161 29.83 23.32 21.95
C ASP A 161 29.31 24.60 21.30
N LYS A 162 28.07 24.54 20.79
CA LYS A 162 27.24 25.73 20.61
C LYS A 162 25.92 25.52 21.32
N GLU A 163 25.90 26.10 22.50
CA GLU A 163 24.77 26.36 23.37
C GLU A 163 23.64 27.09 22.59
N ILE A 164 22.63 26.34 22.13
CA ILE A 164 21.42 26.90 21.54
C ILE A 164 20.45 27.23 22.68
N LYS A 165 20.38 28.53 23.00
CA LYS A 165 19.34 29.13 23.83
C LYS A 165 17.97 28.90 23.20
N ARG A 166 17.13 28.11 23.86
CA ARG A 166 15.70 27.99 23.57
C ARG A 166 14.97 29.25 24.07
N PRO A 167 14.21 29.98 23.24
CA PRO A 167 13.24 30.93 23.74
C PRO A 167 12.01 30.18 24.26
N ALA A 168 11.57 30.63 25.43
CA ALA A 168 10.47 30.13 26.23
C ALA A 168 9.10 30.38 25.57
N ASP A 169 8.18 29.45 25.85
CA ASP A 169 6.77 29.66 26.19
C ASP A 169 6.01 30.72 25.39
N GLU A 170 5.37 30.30 24.29
CA GLU A 170 4.14 30.94 23.85
C GLU A 170 2.92 30.09 24.23
N ILE A 171 2.12 30.74 25.06
CA ILE A 171 0.98 30.27 25.80
C ILE A 171 -0.21 30.15 24.86
N PHE A 172 -0.70 28.93 24.75
CA PHE A 172 -2.09 28.50 24.63
C PHE A 172 -3.15 29.62 24.70
N THR A 173 -3.84 29.86 23.60
CA THR A 173 -5.21 30.42 23.60
C THR A 173 -6.12 29.52 22.77
N GLU A 174 -6.64 28.48 23.42
CA GLU A 174 -7.77 27.70 22.93
C GLU A 174 -8.99 28.61 22.78
N LYS A 175 -9.45 28.77 21.53
CA LYS A 175 -10.70 29.44 21.19
C LYS A 175 -11.84 28.43 21.36
N PRO A 176 -12.91 28.73 22.13
CA PRO A 176 -13.98 27.77 22.38
C PRO A 176 -14.76 27.44 21.11
N ALA A 177 -14.94 26.15 20.87
CA ALA A 177 -15.66 25.59 19.74
C ALA A 177 -17.14 26.02 19.76
N GLN A 178 -17.57 26.74 18.72
CA GLN A 178 -18.98 27.01 18.48
C GLN A 178 -19.68 25.72 18.01
N LYS A 179 -20.58 25.19 18.84
CA LYS A 179 -21.55 24.15 18.48
C LYS A 179 -22.42 24.63 17.30
N LYS A 180 -22.07 24.23 16.07
CA LYS A 180 -22.98 24.33 14.93
C LYS A 180 -23.99 23.18 15.01
N LYS A 181 -25.27 23.56 15.10
CA LYS A 181 -26.46 22.70 15.00
C LYS A 181 -26.36 21.82 13.75
N ALA A 182 -26.51 20.51 13.93
CA ALA A 182 -26.67 19.55 12.85
C ALA A 182 -27.97 19.84 12.07
N PRO A 183 -27.93 19.90 10.72
CA PRO A 183 -29.14 19.92 9.91
C PRO A 183 -29.82 18.53 9.88
N PRO A 184 -31.15 18.47 9.74
CA PRO A 184 -31.91 17.23 9.84
C PRO A 184 -31.60 16.27 8.69
N LEU A 185 -31.45 14.98 9.04
CA LEU A 185 -31.37 13.87 8.10
C LEU A 185 -32.54 13.91 7.11
N LYS A 186 -32.26 14.22 5.85
CA LYS A 186 -33.14 13.89 4.74
C LYS A 186 -33.00 12.40 4.45
N LYS A 187 -34.10 11.68 4.58
CA LYS A 187 -34.24 10.29 4.12
C LYS A 187 -33.96 10.22 2.61
N PRO A 188 -33.06 9.35 2.13
CA PRO A 188 -32.95 9.08 0.70
C PRO A 188 -34.14 8.23 0.29
N GLY A 189 -35.07 8.85 -0.43
CA GLY A 189 -36.11 8.17 -1.19
C GLY A 189 -35.55 7.69 -2.52
N ASP A 190 -35.77 6.42 -2.78
CA ASP A 190 -35.77 5.73 -4.07
C ASP A 190 -35.84 6.63 -5.31
N ALA A 191 -34.78 6.59 -6.11
CA ALA A 191 -34.85 6.67 -7.56
C ALA A 191 -33.68 5.89 -8.13
N GLY A 192 -33.94 4.62 -8.41
CA GLY A 192 -32.98 3.66 -8.94
C GLY A 192 -32.33 4.12 -10.24
N GLN A 193 -31.02 4.29 -10.20
CA GLN A 193 -30.14 3.92 -11.30
C GLN A 193 -29.12 2.96 -10.70
N ARG A 194 -29.37 1.66 -10.86
CA ARG A 194 -28.34 0.63 -10.72
C ARG A 194 -27.36 0.83 -11.89
N LEU A 195 -26.50 1.82 -11.76
CA LEU A 195 -25.31 1.95 -12.59
C LEU A 195 -24.43 0.76 -12.23
N ASP A 196 -24.27 -0.12 -13.22
CA ASP A 196 -23.51 -1.36 -13.22
C ASP A 196 -22.43 -1.42 -12.12
N GLU A 197 -22.61 -2.36 -11.20
CA GLU A 197 -21.69 -2.62 -10.07
C GLU A 197 -20.30 -3.09 -10.52
N THR A 198 -20.09 -3.26 -11.82
CA THR A 198 -18.83 -3.69 -12.43
C THR A 198 -17.98 -2.54 -12.99
N ALA A 199 -18.52 -1.31 -13.07
CA ALA A 199 -17.74 -0.18 -13.56
C ALA A 199 -16.59 0.12 -12.59
N SER A 200 -15.37 0.15 -13.13
CA SER A 200 -14.17 0.40 -12.35
C SER A 200 -14.29 1.73 -11.59
N ARG A 201 -13.76 1.81 -10.38
CA ARG A 201 -13.80 3.01 -9.53
C ARG A 201 -13.34 4.27 -10.28
N SER A 202 -12.38 4.12 -11.20
CA SER A 202 -11.88 5.21 -12.06
C SER A 202 -12.90 5.69 -13.09
N GLU A 203 -13.73 4.81 -13.65
CA GLU A 203 -14.79 5.17 -14.60
C GLU A 203 -15.90 5.95 -13.93
N ARG A 204 -16.27 5.55 -12.71
CA ARG A 204 -17.22 6.30 -11.87
C ARG A 204 -16.70 7.70 -11.58
N LEU A 205 -15.42 7.83 -11.21
CA LEU A 205 -14.79 9.14 -10.98
C LEU A 205 -14.75 9.98 -12.27
N LYS A 206 -14.42 9.37 -13.42
CA LYS A 206 -14.43 10.04 -14.73
C LYS A 206 -15.82 10.57 -15.09
N ALA A 207 -16.88 9.80 -14.83
CA ALA A 207 -18.26 10.22 -15.07
C ALA A 207 -18.66 11.40 -14.16
N LEU A 208 -18.30 11.36 -12.88
CA LEU A 208 -18.60 12.44 -11.92
C LEU A 208 -17.86 13.74 -12.27
N LEU A 209 -16.62 13.65 -12.75
CA LEU A 209 -15.87 14.81 -13.25
C LEU A 209 -16.52 15.41 -14.49
N ARG A 210 -17.02 14.59 -15.43
CA ARG A 210 -17.77 15.06 -16.61
C ARG A 210 -19.11 15.69 -16.24
N GLN A 211 -19.73 15.27 -15.12
CA GLN A 211 -20.93 15.91 -14.57
C GLN A 211 -20.64 17.27 -13.91
N GLY A 212 -19.38 17.69 -13.81
CA GLY A 212 -19.00 18.99 -13.26
C GLY A 212 -19.00 19.07 -11.73
N LYS A 213 -18.92 17.93 -11.02
CA LYS A 213 -18.78 17.94 -9.56
C LYS A 213 -17.49 18.61 -9.13
N SER A 214 -17.55 19.35 -8.03
CA SER A 214 -16.37 20.03 -7.48
C SER A 214 -15.37 19.03 -6.90
N ARG A 215 -14.10 19.44 -6.83
CA ARG A 215 -13.04 18.64 -6.19
C ARG A 215 -13.40 18.29 -4.75
N GLU A 216 -13.95 19.24 -4.01
CA GLU A 216 -14.35 19.08 -2.61
C GLU A 216 -15.42 18.00 -2.44
N GLU A 217 -16.45 18.01 -3.30
CA GLU A 217 -17.51 16.98 -3.29
C GLU A 217 -16.97 15.58 -3.60
N LEU A 218 -15.98 15.47 -4.46
CA LEU A 218 -15.34 14.19 -4.79
C LEU A 218 -14.48 13.66 -3.63
N VAL A 219 -13.79 14.55 -2.93
CA VAL A 219 -13.04 14.18 -1.71
C VAL A 219 -14.00 13.72 -0.61
N ASP A 220 -15.14 14.39 -0.43
CA ASP A 220 -16.19 13.98 0.51
C ASP A 220 -16.80 12.60 0.16
N MET A 221 -16.80 12.23 -1.13
CA MET A 221 -17.20 10.90 -1.60
C MET A 221 -16.11 9.82 -1.42
N GLY A 222 -14.96 10.17 -0.86
CA GLY A 222 -13.86 9.25 -0.56
C GLY A 222 -12.92 8.99 -1.74
N TYR A 223 -12.88 9.86 -2.75
CA TYR A 223 -11.84 9.82 -3.79
C TYR A 223 -10.59 10.56 -3.32
N MET A 224 -9.41 10.04 -3.69
CA MET A 224 -8.14 10.67 -3.31
C MET A 224 -7.85 11.87 -4.22
N GLU A 225 -7.28 12.94 -3.67
CA GLU A 225 -6.95 14.14 -4.45
C GLU A 225 -6.04 13.85 -5.66
N ASN A 226 -5.10 12.90 -5.51
CA ASN A 226 -4.22 12.47 -6.59
C ASN A 226 -4.99 11.79 -7.73
N GLU A 227 -6.01 10.99 -7.42
CA GLU A 227 -6.88 10.33 -8.42
C GLU A 227 -7.69 11.38 -9.19
N ILE A 228 -8.20 12.40 -8.48
CA ILE A 228 -8.96 13.52 -9.06
C ILE A 228 -8.07 14.35 -9.99
N ASN A 229 -6.85 14.70 -9.55
CA ASN A 229 -5.91 15.49 -10.34
C ASN A 229 -5.48 14.75 -11.61
N LEU A 230 -5.19 13.45 -11.51
CA LEU A 230 -4.80 12.64 -12.66
C LEU A 230 -5.93 12.54 -13.69
N LEU A 231 -7.15 12.20 -13.26
CA LEU A 231 -8.30 12.05 -14.17
C LEU A 231 -8.76 13.38 -14.76
N SER A 232 -8.72 14.47 -14.00
CA SER A 232 -9.03 15.81 -14.53
C SER A 232 -8.02 16.24 -15.60
N PHE A 233 -6.73 15.92 -15.42
CA PHE A 233 -5.71 16.16 -16.44
C PHE A 233 -5.96 15.35 -17.72
N ILE A 234 -6.31 14.06 -17.60
CA ILE A 234 -6.62 13.19 -18.74
C ILE A 234 -7.85 13.72 -19.51
N ILE A 235 -8.93 14.07 -18.80
CA ILE A 235 -10.16 14.60 -19.42
C ILE A 235 -9.90 15.92 -20.15
N ARG A 236 -9.00 16.77 -19.64
CA ARG A 236 -8.67 18.05 -20.29
C ARG A 236 -7.88 17.86 -21.60
N LYS A 237 -7.23 16.71 -21.76
CA LYS A 237 -6.41 16.37 -22.92
C LYS A 237 -7.18 15.59 -23.99
N GLU A 238 -8.30 14.95 -23.61
CA GLU A 238 -9.30 14.36 -24.52
C GLU A 238 -10.15 15.45 -25.19
#